data_AF-A0A6G3X8A3-F1
#
_entry.id   AF-A0A6G3X8A3-F1
#
_cell.length_a   1.000
_cell.length_b   1.000
_cell.length_c   1.000
_cell.angle_alpha   90.00
_cell.angle_beta   90.00
_cell.angle_gamma   90.00
#
_symmetry.space_group_name_H-M   'P 1'
#
loop_
_entity.id
_entity.type
_entity.pdbx_description
1 polymer ?
#
loop_
_entity_poly.entity_id
_entity_poly.type
_entity_poly.pdbx_seq_one_letter_code
_entity_poly.pdbx_strand_id
1 'polypeptide(L)' 'DGTIVSRSWDFGDGTTSTQAGPAKTYSAAGSYTVRLTVTDDKGATATTTRTVTVGGGSTVGECTDPDTRV' A
#
# COMPACT_ATOMS: atom_id res chain seq x y z
N ASP A 1 -17.61 -24.63 0.63
CA ASP A 1 -17.74 -23.88 1.89
C ASP A 1 -16.47 -24.04 2.72
N GLY A 2 -15.37 -23.42 2.25
CA GLY A 2 -14.18 -23.23 3.06
C GLY A 2 -14.30 -21.90 3.79
N THR A 3 -13.99 -21.89 5.08
CA THR A 3 -13.93 -20.68 5.90
C THR A 3 -12.49 -20.18 5.90
N ILE A 4 -12.28 -18.88 5.71
CA ILE A 4 -10.93 -18.32 5.76
C ILE A 4 -10.42 -18.38 7.21
N VAL A 5 -9.40 -19.19 7.45
CA VAL A 5 -8.79 -19.39 8.78
C VAL A 5 -7.66 -18.41 9.05
N SER A 6 -6.93 -17.99 8.02
CA SER A 6 -5.85 -17.02 8.19
C SER A 6 -5.69 -16.10 6.99
N ARG A 7 -5.16 -14.91 7.26
CA ARG A 7 -4.84 -13.89 6.28
C ARG A 7 -3.48 -13.32 6.62
N SER A 8 -2.65 -13.08 5.62
CA SER A 8 -1.32 -12.48 5.74
C SER A 8 -1.16 -11.43 4.65
N TRP A 9 -0.96 -10.20 5.07
CA TRP A 9 -0.66 -9.04 4.25
C TRP A 9 0.83 -8.78 4.29
N ASP A 10 1.41 -8.56 3.13
CA ASP A 10 2.75 -8.07 2.93
C ASP A 10 2.65 -6.75 2.18
N PHE A 11 3.14 -5.65 2.77
CA PHE A 11 2.93 -4.32 2.20
C PHE A 11 4.05 -3.91 1.24
N GLY A 12 5.07 -4.75 1.05
CA GLY A 12 6.22 -4.46 0.20
C GLY A 12 7.18 -3.40 0.77
N ASP A 13 6.91 -2.87 1.96
CA ASP A 13 7.79 -1.97 2.72
C ASP A 13 8.57 -2.69 3.84
N GLY A 14 8.46 -4.03 3.89
CA GLY A 14 9.02 -4.87 4.95
C GLY A 14 8.09 -5.08 6.14
N THR A 15 6.91 -4.47 6.17
CA THR A 15 5.89 -4.72 7.19
C THR A 15 4.83 -5.70 6.70
N THR A 16 4.25 -6.44 7.64
CA THR A 16 3.19 -7.41 7.40
C THR A 16 2.03 -7.20 8.36
N SER A 17 0.85 -7.74 8.04
CA SER A 17 -0.32 -7.73 8.93
C SER A 17 -1.17 -8.97 8.75
N THR A 18 -1.91 -9.38 9.78
CA THR A 18 -2.85 -10.50 9.71
C THR A 18 -4.32 -10.08 9.86
N GLN A 19 -4.56 -8.76 9.94
CA GLN A 19 -5.90 -8.22 10.15
C GLN A 19 -6.77 -8.35 8.88
N ALA A 20 -8.09 -8.43 9.01
CA ALA A 20 -8.96 -8.57 7.84
C ALA A 20 -8.98 -7.31 6.94
N GLY A 21 -8.76 -6.13 7.54
CA GLY A 21 -8.64 -4.85 6.84
C GLY A 21 -7.65 -3.95 7.56
N PRO A 22 -6.33 -4.17 7.39
CA PRO A 22 -5.33 -3.33 8.02
C PRO A 22 -5.28 -1.96 7.34
N ALA A 23 -5.13 -0.91 8.13
CA ALA A 23 -4.77 0.41 7.61
C ALA A 23 -3.24 0.53 7.57
N LYS A 24 -2.68 0.86 6.41
CA LYS A 24 -1.25 1.20 6.26
C LYS A 24 -1.05 2.58 5.69
N THR A 25 -0.14 3.30 6.33
CA THR A 25 0.34 4.61 5.90
C THR A 25 1.78 4.44 5.41
N TYR A 26 2.05 4.91 4.21
CA TYR A 26 3.39 4.93 3.63
C TYR A 26 3.95 6.35 3.76
N SER A 27 5.05 6.50 4.48
CA SER A 27 5.66 7.81 4.73
C SER A 27 6.49 8.32 3.54
N ALA A 28 7.02 7.41 2.72
CA ALA A 28 7.81 7.77 1.55
C ALA A 28 6.98 7.61 0.27
N ALA A 29 7.20 8.52 -0.67
CA ALA A 29 6.68 8.38 -2.01
C ALA A 29 7.39 7.21 -2.69
N GLY A 30 6.63 6.35 -3.36
CA GLY A 30 7.16 5.13 -3.94
C GLY A 30 6.08 4.22 -4.47
N SER A 31 6.50 3.17 -5.18
CA SER A 31 5.61 2.09 -5.60
C SER A 31 5.79 0.91 -4.65
N TYR A 32 4.71 0.53 -3.97
CA TYR A 32 4.67 -0.55 -3.00
C TYR A 32 3.81 -1.69 -3.53
N THR A 33 4.35 -2.90 -3.54
CA THR A 33 3.62 -4.09 -3.98
C THR A 33 2.99 -4.75 -2.76
N VAL A 34 1.68 -4.59 -2.60
CA VAL A 34 0.90 -5.22 -1.53
C VAL A 34 0.48 -6.62 -1.97
N ARG A 35 0.80 -7.64 -1.16
CA ARG A 35 0.41 -9.03 -1.36
C ARG A 35 -0.46 -9.49 -0.20
N LEU A 36 -1.67 -9.96 -0.49
CA LEU A 36 -2.52 -10.66 0.47
C LEU A 36 -2.51 -12.15 0.15
N THR A 37 -2.19 -12.95 1.16
CA THR A 37 -2.31 -14.40 1.14
C THR A 37 -3.39 -14.81 2.14
N VAL A 38 -4.41 -15.51 1.69
CA VAL A 38 -5.46 -16.08 2.55
C VAL A 38 -5.39 -17.59 2.50
N THR A 39 -5.61 -18.23 3.65
CA THR A 39 -5.65 -19.68 3.79
C THR A 39 -7.02 -20.07 4.34
N ASP A 40 -7.63 -21.10 3.75
CA ASP A 40 -8.87 -21.68 4.24
C ASP A 40 -8.64 -22.86 5.19
N ASP A 41 -9.71 -23.31 5.86
CA ASP A 41 -9.70 -24.43 6.82
C ASP A 41 -9.32 -25.77 6.19
N LYS A 42 -9.34 -25.85 4.85
CA LYS A 42 -8.96 -27.02 4.07
C LYS A 42 -7.51 -26.94 3.58
N GLY A 43 -6.78 -25.88 3.99
CA GLY A 43 -5.39 -25.64 3.60
C GLY A 43 -5.23 -25.07 2.20
N ALA A 44 -6.31 -24.72 1.50
CA ALA A 44 -6.21 -24.03 0.23
C ALA A 44 -5.75 -22.59 0.48
N THR A 45 -4.84 -22.12 -0.35
CA THR A 45 -4.30 -20.77 -0.26
C THR A 45 -4.66 -19.97 -1.51
N ALA A 46 -5.05 -18.72 -1.33
CA ALA A 46 -5.23 -17.77 -2.42
C ALA A 46 -4.32 -16.57 -2.18
N THR A 47 -3.63 -16.12 -3.24
CA THR A 47 -2.77 -14.95 -3.20
C THR A 47 -3.31 -13.90 -4.15
N THR A 48 -3.42 -12.66 -3.69
CA THR A 48 -3.70 -11.49 -4.54
C THR A 48 -2.61 -10.45 -4.35
N THR A 49 -2.21 -9.80 -5.43
CA THR A 49 -1.21 -8.73 -5.43
C THR A 49 -1.82 -7.46 -5.98
N ARG A 50 -1.47 -6.32 -5.39
CA ARG A 50 -1.85 -4.98 -5.85
C ARG A 50 -0.68 -4.03 -5.68
N THR A 51 -0.37 -3.28 -6.73
CA THR A 51 0.63 -2.22 -6.65
C THR A 51 -0.05 -0.93 -6.23
N VAL A 52 0.48 -0.29 -5.19
CA VAL A 52 0.06 1.00 -4.66
C VAL A 52 1.16 1.99 -4.93
N THR A 53 0.88 3.00 -5.75
CA THR A 53 1.81 4.11 -5.99
C THR A 53 1.44 5.26 -5.07
N VAL A 54 2.31 5.56 -4.12
CA VAL A 54 2.19 6.67 -3.20
C VAL A 54 2.90 7.85 -3.85
N GLY A 55 2.12 8.74 -4.45
CA GLY A 55 2.63 10.00 -4.99
C GLY A 55 2.97 10.94 -3.84
N GLY A 56 4.23 11.41 -3.80
CA GLY A 56 4.64 12.53 -2.94
C GLY A 56 4.01 13.83 -3.44
N GLY A 57 2.70 13.96 -3.23
CA GLY A 57 1.94 15.14 -3.58
C GLY A 57 2.19 16.27 -2.59
N SER A 58 3.37 16.87 -2.65
CA SER A 58 3.58 18.26 -2.27
C SER A 58 4.67 18.84 -3.14
N THR A 59 4.39 18.87 -4.45
CA THR A 59 4.91 19.98 -5.25
C THR A 59 4.16 21.21 -4.75
N VAL A 60 4.71 21.89 -3.74
CA VAL A 60 4.49 23.32 -3.65
C VAL A 60 4.99 23.86 -4.99
N GLY A 61 4.06 24.17 -5.89
CA GLY A 61 4.39 24.99 -7.03
C GLY A 61 4.93 26.28 -6.42
N GLU A 62 6.24 26.45 -6.49
CA GLU A 62 6.86 27.72 -6.15
C GLU A 62 6.09 28.79 -6.94
N CYS A 63 5.39 29.66 -6.23
CA CYS A 63 4.87 30.88 -6.83
C CYS A 63 6.09 31.76 -7.08
N THR A 64 6.85 31.47 -8.14
CA THR A 64 7.79 32.43 -8.69
C THR A 64 6.95 33.54 -9.31
N ASP A 65 6.67 34.54 -8.48
CA ASP A 65 6.39 35.89 -8.93
C ASP A 65 7.48 36.30 -9.94
N PRO A 66 7.13 36.68 -11.18
CA PRO A 66 8.06 37.33 -12.09
C PRO A 66 7.91 38.85 -12.00
N ASP A 67 8.01 39.46 -10.81
CA ASP A 67 7.98 40.91 -10.68
C ASP A 67 9.28 41.45 -10.10
N THR A 68 10.22 41.76 -11.01
CA THR A 68 10.86 43.09 -10.95
C THR A 68 11.52 43.43 -12.29
N ARG A 69 10.80 44.16 -13.13
CA ARG A 69 11.43 45.02 -14.14
C ARG A 69 10.64 46.31 -14.29
N VAL A 70 11.02 47.29 -13.46
CA VAL A 70 10.86 48.73 -13.71
C VAL A 70 12.17 49.40 -13.35
#